data_AF-A0A954GSK3-F1
#
_entry.id   AF-A0A954GSK3-F1
#
_cell.length_a   1.000
_cell.length_b   1.000
_cell.length_c   1.000
_cell.angle_alpha   90.00
_cell.angle_beta   90.00
_cell.angle_gamma   90.00
#
_symmetry.space_group_name_H-M   'P 1'
#
loop_
_entity.id
_entity.type
_entity.pdbx_description
1 polymer ?
#
loop_
_entity_poly.entity_id
_entity_poly.type
_entity_poly.pdbx_seq_one_letter_code
_entity_poly.pdbx_strand_id
1 'polypeptide(L)'
;MADVLGQIGFANISRARTRFQALCRNEDEVRALADILPNLLYACLEAADAEVALTNLERYVSVVPNRLELFRFLNLFPRGIEILVRLFVGSQYLTELLLRNPRYLEQLTNHRQLADFKSREDFLEVGSQWLTWAAHASERPDELRRFQQWELLRIAACDTFGLLDFKTVILQL
;
A
#
# COMPACT_ATOMS: atom_id res chain seq x y z
N MET A 1 20.17 8.02 -13.45
CA MET A 1 18.81 7.48 -13.72
C MET A 1 18.78 6.48 -14.85
N ALA A 2 19.34 6.75 -16.04
CA ALA A 2 19.25 5.82 -17.17
C ALA A 2 19.86 4.43 -16.89
N ASP A 3 21.07 4.36 -16.33
CA ASP A 3 21.72 3.07 -16.00
C ASP A 3 20.98 2.26 -14.92
N VAL A 4 20.42 2.94 -13.91
CA VAL A 4 19.68 2.31 -12.81
C VAL A 4 18.36 1.70 -13.31
N LEU A 5 17.65 2.40 -14.21
CA LEU A 5 16.39 1.92 -14.77
C LEU A 5 16.57 0.70 -15.69
N GLY A 6 17.73 0.55 -16.32
CA GLY A 6 18.05 -0.64 -17.13
C GLY A 6 18.24 -1.90 -16.30
N GLN A 7 18.67 -1.77 -15.05
CA GLN A 7 18.85 -2.89 -14.12
C GLN A 7 17.54 -3.33 -13.45
N ILE A 8 16.53 -2.46 -13.39
CA ILE A 8 15.22 -2.71 -12.75
C ILE A 8 14.29 -3.59 -13.62
N GLY A 9 14.71 -3.96 -14.83
CA GLY A 9 13.90 -4.82 -15.72
C GLY A 9 12.78 -4.09 -16.44
N PHE A 10 12.78 -2.75 -16.46
CA PHE A 10 11.86 -1.98 -17.30
C PHE A 10 12.17 -2.24 -18.78
N ALA A 11 11.17 -2.70 -19.53
CA ALA A 11 11.32 -3.02 -20.96
C ALA A 11 11.70 -1.77 -21.79
N ASN A 12 11.30 -0.58 -21.35
CA ASN A 12 11.67 0.68 -21.99
C ASN A 12 11.96 1.77 -20.95
N ILE A 13 13.25 2.03 -20.73
CA ILE A 13 13.78 3.00 -19.76
C ILE A 13 13.23 4.42 -20.02
N SER A 14 13.19 4.83 -21.29
CA SER A 14 12.69 6.16 -21.67
C SER A 14 11.23 6.32 -21.29
N ARG A 15 10.41 5.31 -21.55
CA ARG A 15 9.00 5.29 -21.17
C ARG A 15 8.83 5.28 -19.64
N ALA A 16 9.58 4.44 -18.92
CA ALA A 16 9.53 4.41 -17.45
C ALA A 16 9.89 5.78 -16.85
N ARG A 17 10.90 6.46 -17.39
CA ARG A 17 11.26 7.83 -16.97
C ARG A 17 10.10 8.82 -17.20
N THR A 18 9.49 8.80 -18.39
CA THR A 18 8.35 9.69 -18.68
C THR A 18 7.18 9.42 -17.73
N ARG A 19 6.93 8.16 -17.40
CA ARG A 19 5.89 7.75 -16.44
C ARG A 19 6.14 8.29 -15.03
N PHE A 20 7.37 8.15 -14.50
CA PHE A 20 7.74 8.75 -13.22
C PHE A 20 7.58 10.27 -13.23
N GLN A 21 7.98 10.95 -14.30
CA GLN A 21 7.81 12.39 -14.43
C GLN A 21 6.34 12.81 -14.46
N ALA A 22 5.47 12.00 -15.08
CA ALA A 22 4.04 12.26 -15.18
C ALA A 22 3.28 12.11 -13.84
N LEU A 23 3.90 11.53 -12.80
CA LEU A 23 3.33 11.48 -11.46
C LEU A 23 3.18 12.88 -10.84
N CYS A 24 4.09 13.79 -11.19
CA CYS A 24 4.18 15.13 -10.62
C CYS A 24 3.47 16.17 -11.50
N ARG A 25 2.82 17.15 -10.88
CA ARG A 25 2.13 18.28 -11.54
C ARG A 25 2.88 19.60 -11.42
N ASN A 26 3.78 19.73 -10.46
CA ASN A 26 4.51 20.95 -10.15
C ASN A 26 5.91 20.63 -9.62
N GLU A 27 6.76 21.66 -9.48
CA GLU A 27 8.16 21.50 -9.06
C GLU A 27 8.33 21.00 -7.62
N ASP A 28 7.37 21.28 -6.74
CA ASP A 28 7.43 20.81 -5.35
C ASP A 28 7.19 19.29 -5.27
N GLU A 29 6.23 18.78 -6.05
CA GLU A 29 6.00 17.34 -6.21
C GLU A 29 7.20 16.64 -6.87
N VAL A 30 7.86 17.29 -7.85
CA VAL A 30 9.09 16.75 -8.47
C VAL A 30 10.20 16.61 -7.44
N ARG A 31 10.41 17.64 -6.61
CA ARG A 31 11.41 17.61 -5.54
C ARG A 31 11.10 16.52 -4.51
N ALA A 32 9.85 16.45 -4.04
CA ALA A 32 9.44 15.42 -3.07
C ALA A 32 9.51 14.00 -3.64
N LEU A 33 9.19 13.80 -4.93
CA LEU A 33 9.38 12.51 -5.59
C LEU A 33 10.87 12.14 -5.70
N ALA A 34 11.73 13.11 -6.00
CA ALA A 34 13.17 12.88 -6.09
C ALA A 34 13.76 12.39 -4.76
N ASP A 35 13.26 12.88 -3.62
CA ASP A 35 13.67 12.44 -2.29
C ASP A 35 13.38 10.95 -2.03
N ILE A 36 12.24 10.44 -2.53
CA ILE A 36 11.85 9.03 -2.35
C ILE A 36 12.30 8.11 -3.48
N LEU A 37 12.77 8.67 -4.60
CA LEU A 37 13.08 7.94 -5.82
C LEU A 37 14.09 6.81 -5.60
N PRO A 38 15.19 6.96 -4.84
CA PRO A 38 16.13 5.87 -4.60
C PRO A 38 15.47 4.65 -3.95
N ASN A 39 14.66 4.86 -2.91
CA ASN A 39 13.95 3.79 -2.20
C ASN A 39 12.89 3.14 -3.10
N LEU A 40 12.20 3.95 -3.90
CA LEU A 40 11.21 3.45 -4.85
C LEU A 40 11.83 2.61 -5.97
N LEU A 41 12.95 3.05 -6.53
CA LEU A 41 13.67 2.29 -7.54
C LEU A 41 14.23 0.99 -6.98
N TYR A 42 14.75 1.01 -5.75
CA TYR A 42 15.19 -0.21 -5.06
C TYR A 42 14.03 -1.17 -4.81
N ALA A 43 12.89 -0.69 -4.32
CA ALA A 43 11.72 -1.54 -4.12
C ALA A 43 11.20 -2.15 -5.44
N CYS A 44 11.21 -1.39 -6.54
CA CYS A 44 10.87 -1.90 -7.86
C CYS A 44 11.88 -2.93 -8.40
N LEU A 45 13.17 -2.79 -8.08
CA LEU A 45 14.21 -3.77 -8.44
C LEU A 45 13.95 -5.13 -7.79
N GLU A 46 13.53 -5.11 -6.52
CA GLU A 46 13.22 -6.32 -5.75
C GLU A 46 11.82 -6.89 -6.06
N ALA A 47 11.02 -6.18 -6.84
CA ALA A 47 9.66 -6.60 -7.19
C ALA A 47 9.68 -7.69 -8.27
N ALA A 48 8.72 -8.61 -8.22
CA ALA A 48 8.59 -9.65 -9.24
C ALA A 48 8.22 -9.07 -10.64
N ASP A 49 7.58 -7.90 -10.69
CA ASP A 49 7.27 -7.18 -11.93
C ASP A 49 7.26 -5.65 -11.68
N ALA A 50 8.29 -4.96 -12.16
CA ALA A 50 8.45 -3.52 -12.01
C ALA A 50 7.44 -2.69 -12.84
N GLU A 51 6.96 -3.21 -13.98
CA GLU A 51 5.98 -2.53 -14.82
C GLU A 51 4.59 -2.55 -14.18
N VAL A 52 4.22 -3.67 -13.57
CA VAL A 52 2.99 -3.78 -12.76
C VAL A 52 3.08 -2.85 -11.54
N ALA A 53 4.20 -2.84 -10.83
CA ALA A 53 4.42 -1.94 -9.69
C ALA A 53 4.24 -0.46 -10.08
N LEU A 54 4.89 -0.02 -11.16
CA LEU A 54 4.79 1.36 -11.65
C LEU A 54 3.36 1.70 -12.10
N THR A 55 2.68 0.76 -12.77
CA THR A 55 1.29 0.97 -13.22
C THR A 55 0.34 1.16 -12.06
N ASN A 56 0.44 0.34 -11.02
CA ASN A 56 -0.40 0.48 -9.85
C ASN A 56 -0.01 1.69 -8.98
N LEU A 57 1.27 2.08 -8.97
CA LEU A 57 1.71 3.34 -8.35
C LEU A 57 1.08 4.57 -9.02
N GLU A 58 1.06 4.63 -10.35
CA GLU A 58 0.38 5.72 -11.09
C GLU A 58 -1.10 5.81 -10.72
N ARG A 59 -1.78 4.65 -10.69
CA ARG A 59 -3.18 4.56 -10.25
C ARG A 59 -3.34 5.08 -8.83
N TYR A 60 -2.45 4.70 -7.92
CA TYR A 60 -2.49 5.14 -6.53
C TYR A 60 -2.29 6.64 -6.38
N VAL A 61 -1.26 7.21 -7.02
CA VAL A 61 -1.00 8.65 -7.05
C VAL A 61 -2.15 9.44 -7.71
N SER A 62 -2.94 8.81 -8.58
CA SER A 62 -4.11 9.44 -9.20
C SER A 62 -5.32 9.56 -8.28
N VAL A 63 -5.46 8.67 -7.29
CA VAL A 63 -6.61 8.63 -6.37
C VAL A 63 -6.33 9.29 -5.01
N VAL A 64 -5.06 9.51 -4.64
CA VAL A 64 -4.74 10.24 -3.42
C VAL A 64 -5.14 11.72 -3.52
N PRO A 65 -5.71 12.32 -2.45
CA PRO A 65 -6.13 13.73 -2.49
C PRO A 65 -4.96 14.70 -2.67
N ASN A 66 -3.81 14.43 -2.04
CA ASN A 66 -2.65 15.30 -2.04
C ASN A 66 -1.36 14.49 -2.30
N ARG A 67 -0.77 14.68 -3.49
CA ARG A 67 0.43 13.95 -3.93
C ARG A 67 1.68 14.40 -3.21
N LEU A 68 1.79 15.69 -2.94
CA LEU A 68 2.93 16.25 -2.21
C LEU A 68 2.99 15.71 -0.78
N GLU A 69 1.84 15.62 -0.11
CA GLU A 69 1.75 14.98 1.21
C GLU A 69 2.08 13.50 1.15
N LEU A 70 1.58 12.76 0.14
CA LEU A 70 1.96 11.36 -0.06
C LEU A 70 3.49 11.21 -0.19
N PHE A 71 4.14 11.98 -1.06
CA PHE A 71 5.58 11.85 -1.27
C PHE A 71 6.38 12.23 -0.02
N ARG A 72 5.98 13.27 0.71
CA ARG A 72 6.58 13.63 2.00
C ARG A 72 6.38 12.54 3.05
N PHE A 73 5.20 11.96 3.10
CA PHE A 73 4.90 10.83 3.99
C PHE A 73 5.78 9.62 3.67
N LEU A 74 5.90 9.25 2.40
CA LEU A 74 6.76 8.14 1.96
C LEU A 74 8.26 8.41 2.24
N ASN A 75 8.69 9.68 2.24
CA ASN A 75 10.04 10.05 2.64
C ASN A 75 10.27 9.86 4.15
N LEU A 76 9.28 10.26 4.97
CA LEU A 76 9.33 10.08 6.42
C LEU A 76 9.20 8.61 6.82
N PHE A 77 8.44 7.81 6.06
CA PHE A 77 8.19 6.40 6.31
C PHE A 77 8.51 5.55 5.07
N PRO A 78 9.80 5.29 4.77
CA PRO A 78 10.23 4.55 3.57
C PRO A 78 9.61 3.16 3.43
N ARG A 79 9.26 2.50 4.55
CA ARG A 79 8.57 1.21 4.54
C ARG A 79 7.20 1.26 3.83
N GLY A 80 6.57 2.43 3.75
CA GLY A 80 5.36 2.62 2.94
C GLY A 80 5.60 2.32 1.46
N ILE A 81 6.78 2.63 0.94
CA ILE A 81 7.16 2.37 -0.46
C ILE A 81 7.22 0.85 -0.70
N GLU A 82 7.89 0.13 0.20
CA GLU A 82 7.98 -1.33 0.13
C GLU A 82 6.59 -1.98 0.18
N ILE A 83 5.72 -1.51 1.10
CA ILE A 83 4.35 -2.02 1.25
C ILE A 83 3.57 -1.83 -0.04
N LEU A 84 3.62 -0.64 -0.64
CA LEU A 84 2.95 -0.36 -1.90
C LEU A 84 3.42 -1.29 -3.00
N VAL A 85 4.74 -1.35 -3.24
CA VAL A 85 5.30 -2.14 -4.34
C VAL A 85 4.98 -3.62 -4.19
N ARG A 86 5.13 -4.20 -2.99
CA ARG A 86 4.82 -5.61 -2.76
C ARG A 86 3.33 -5.92 -2.93
N LEU A 87 2.43 -5.07 -2.41
CA LEU A 87 0.99 -5.26 -2.58
C LEU A 87 0.57 -5.15 -4.05
N PHE A 88 1.14 -4.18 -4.78
CA PHE A 88 0.85 -3.92 -6.19
C PHE A 88 1.19 -5.07 -7.11
N VAL A 89 2.22 -5.85 -6.77
CA VAL A 89 2.63 -7.02 -7.57
C VAL A 89 2.04 -8.31 -7.01
N GLY A 90 1.82 -8.40 -5.70
CA GLY A 90 1.38 -9.63 -5.03
C GLY A 90 -0.12 -9.91 -5.13
N SER A 91 -0.99 -8.91 -5.24
CA SER A 91 -2.44 -9.15 -5.33
C SER A 91 -3.21 -8.00 -5.96
N GLN A 92 -3.91 -8.30 -7.06
CA GLN A 92 -4.82 -7.36 -7.70
C GLN A 92 -5.97 -6.97 -6.75
N TYR A 93 -6.51 -7.91 -5.98
CA TYR A 93 -7.61 -7.62 -5.04
C TYR A 93 -7.19 -6.62 -3.97
N LEU A 94 -6.03 -6.82 -3.35
CA LEU A 94 -5.52 -5.90 -2.31
C LEU A 94 -5.13 -4.54 -2.89
N THR A 95 -4.60 -4.54 -4.12
CA THR A 95 -4.36 -3.31 -4.86
C THR A 95 -5.64 -2.51 -5.05
N GLU A 96 -6.71 -3.13 -5.55
CA GLU A 96 -8.01 -2.45 -5.71
C GLU A 96 -8.58 -1.98 -4.37
N LEU A 97 -8.39 -2.75 -3.31
CA LEU A 97 -8.82 -2.36 -1.97
C LEU A 97 -8.09 -1.11 -1.47
N LEU A 98 -6.76 -1.06 -1.65
CA LEU A 98 -5.94 0.07 -1.25
C LEU A 98 -6.22 1.31 -2.11
N LEU A 99 -6.45 1.14 -3.42
CA LEU A 99 -6.86 2.24 -4.31
C LEU A 99 -8.20 2.86 -3.88
N ARG A 100 -9.14 2.06 -3.39
CA ARG A 100 -10.43 2.54 -2.86
C ARG A 100 -10.28 3.21 -1.49
N ASN A 101 -9.26 2.85 -0.72
CA ASN A 101 -9.03 3.36 0.63
C ASN A 101 -7.56 3.74 0.85
N PRO A 102 -7.04 4.81 0.21
CA PRO A 102 -5.61 5.14 0.28
C PRO A 102 -5.07 5.40 1.69
N ARG A 103 -5.93 5.88 2.61
CA ARG A 103 -5.60 6.09 4.03
C ARG A 103 -5.12 4.82 4.75
N TYR A 104 -5.42 3.63 4.23
CA TYR A 104 -4.93 2.38 4.80
C TYR A 104 -3.42 2.25 4.74
N LEU A 105 -2.74 2.94 3.81
CA LEU A 105 -1.28 2.95 3.77
C LEU A 105 -0.68 3.45 5.09
N GLU A 106 -1.19 4.56 5.63
CA GLU A 106 -0.71 5.11 6.91
C GLU A 106 -0.86 4.10 8.05
N GLN A 107 -2.01 3.41 8.09
CA GLN A 107 -2.25 2.37 9.09
C GLN A 107 -1.31 1.18 8.92
N LEU A 108 -1.03 0.74 7.69
CA LEU A 108 -0.09 -0.35 7.39
C LEU A 108 1.35 -0.01 7.76
N THR A 109 1.74 1.27 7.68
CA THR A 109 3.08 1.71 8.09
C THR A 109 3.26 1.80 9.61
N ASN A 110 2.17 1.80 10.38
CA ASN A 110 2.25 1.89 11.84
C ASN A 110 2.50 0.52 12.47
N HIS A 111 3.77 0.17 12.68
CA HIS A 111 4.19 -1.19 13.04
C HIS A 111 3.76 -1.70 14.41
N ARG A 112 3.43 -0.83 15.36
CA ARG A 112 3.35 -1.26 16.77
C ARG A 112 2.30 -2.34 17.05
N GLN A 113 1.31 -2.51 16.17
CA GLN A 113 0.23 -3.49 16.36
C GLN A 113 -0.14 -4.28 15.09
N LEU A 114 0.60 -4.12 13.99
CA LEU A 114 0.18 -4.70 12.70
C LEU A 114 0.21 -6.24 12.73
N ALA A 115 1.24 -6.79 13.36
CA ALA A 115 1.48 -8.23 13.48
C ALA A 115 0.93 -8.83 14.78
N ASP A 116 0.17 -8.06 15.57
CA ASP A 116 -0.43 -8.58 16.79
C ASP A 116 -1.43 -9.69 16.43
N PHE A 117 -1.32 -10.79 17.16
CA PHE A 117 -2.28 -11.88 17.08
C PHE A 117 -3.61 -11.40 17.66
N LYS A 118 -4.68 -11.50 16.88
CA LYS A 118 -6.04 -11.22 17.35
C LYS A 118 -6.75 -12.52 17.68
N SER A 119 -7.19 -12.68 18.93
CA SER A 119 -8.10 -13.74 19.30
C SER A 119 -9.47 -13.55 18.63
N ARG A 120 -10.30 -14.58 18.69
CA ARG A 120 -11.69 -14.48 18.20
C ARG A 120 -12.45 -13.37 18.94
N GLU A 121 -12.23 -13.26 20.25
CA GLU A 121 -12.81 -12.24 21.10
C GLU A 121 -12.36 -10.83 20.66
N ASP A 122 -11.08 -10.64 20.33
CA ASP A 122 -10.57 -9.37 19.81
C ASP A 122 -11.22 -8.99 18.48
N PHE A 123 -11.39 -9.94 17.56
CA PHE A 123 -12.10 -9.70 16.29
C PHE A 123 -13.55 -9.28 16.51
N LEU A 124 -14.25 -9.93 17.45
CA LEU A 124 -15.63 -9.59 17.79
C LEU A 124 -15.73 -8.21 18.44
N GLU A 125 -14.81 -7.89 19.34
CA GLU A 125 -14.77 -6.61 20.03
C GLU A 125 -14.50 -5.46 19.03
N VAL A 126 -13.39 -5.56 18.28
CA VAL A 126 -13.03 -4.53 17.30
C VAL A 126 -14.08 -4.44 16.20
N GLY A 127 -14.59 -5.56 15.69
CA GLY A 127 -15.67 -5.56 14.70
C GLY A 127 -16.94 -4.88 15.21
N SER A 128 -17.28 -5.06 16.49
CA SER A 128 -18.41 -4.37 17.13
C SER A 128 -18.17 -2.86 17.28
N GLN A 129 -16.92 -2.43 17.49
CA GLN A 129 -16.57 -1.01 17.49
C GLN A 129 -16.74 -0.40 16.10
N TRP A 130 -16.37 -1.09 15.03
CA TRP A 130 -16.58 -0.62 13.65
C TRP A 130 -18.07 -0.43 13.31
N LEU A 131 -18.93 -1.31 13.83
CA LEU A 131 -20.38 -1.17 13.68
C LEU A 131 -20.94 0.13 14.28
N THR A 132 -20.22 0.78 15.21
CA THR A 132 -20.64 2.07 15.79
C THR A 132 -20.50 3.24 14.81
N TRP A 133 -19.75 3.07 13.71
CA TRP A 133 -19.65 4.07 12.65
C TRP A 133 -20.85 4.08 11.71
N ALA A 134 -21.68 3.03 11.73
CA ALA A 134 -22.93 2.99 10.99
C ALA A 134 -23.95 3.93 11.63
N ALA A 135 -24.43 4.93 10.89
CA ALA A 135 -25.48 5.83 11.37
C ALA A 135 -26.83 5.10 11.47
N HIS A 136 -27.04 4.11 10.60
CA HIS A 136 -28.27 3.33 10.53
C HIS A 136 -28.00 1.83 10.48
N ALA A 137 -28.97 1.03 10.95
CA ALA A 137 -28.84 -0.43 10.97
C ALA A 137 -28.61 -1.03 9.57
N SER A 138 -29.11 -0.38 8.52
CA SER A 138 -28.91 -0.76 7.12
C SER A 138 -27.46 -0.63 6.65
N GLU A 139 -26.64 0.20 7.29
CA GLU A 139 -25.23 0.44 6.92
C GLU A 139 -24.26 -0.54 7.61
N ARG A 140 -24.73 -1.27 8.64
CA ARG A 140 -23.92 -2.24 9.39
C ARG A 140 -23.22 -3.28 8.51
N PRO A 141 -23.86 -3.87 7.48
CA PRO A 141 -23.18 -4.81 6.59
C PRO A 141 -22.00 -4.18 5.83
N ASP A 142 -22.09 -2.89 5.51
CA ASP A 142 -21.02 -2.19 4.80
C ASP A 142 -19.85 -1.90 5.74
N GLU A 143 -20.11 -1.51 6.99
CA GLU A 143 -19.04 -1.33 7.99
C GLU A 143 -18.34 -2.65 8.35
N LEU A 144 -19.09 -3.76 8.47
CA LEU A 144 -18.47 -5.09 8.63
C LEU A 144 -17.61 -5.47 7.43
N ARG A 145 -18.06 -5.16 6.21
CA ARG A 145 -17.27 -5.42 5.00
C ARG A 145 -15.99 -4.60 4.99
N ARG A 146 -16.03 -3.33 5.40
CA ARG A 146 -14.82 -2.49 5.51
C ARG A 146 -13.87 -3.03 6.58
N PHE A 147 -14.38 -3.48 7.71
CA PHE A 147 -13.59 -4.12 8.75
C PHE A 147 -12.91 -5.39 8.23
N GLN A 148 -13.67 -6.29 7.61
CA GLN A 148 -13.13 -7.52 7.02
C GLN A 148 -12.07 -7.22 5.96
N GLN A 149 -12.33 -6.25 5.08
CA GLN A 149 -11.38 -5.84 4.05
C GLN A 149 -10.08 -5.30 4.66
N TRP A 150 -10.18 -4.46 5.69
CA TRP A 150 -9.01 -3.97 6.42
C TRP A 150 -8.21 -5.12 7.05
N GLU A 151 -8.86 -6.08 7.70
CA GLU A 151 -8.16 -7.22 8.31
C GLU A 151 -7.49 -8.11 7.25
N LEU A 152 -8.14 -8.36 6.12
CA LEU A 152 -7.52 -9.07 4.99
C LEU A 152 -6.27 -8.34 4.47
N LEU A 153 -6.33 -7.01 4.35
CA LEU A 153 -5.19 -6.20 3.93
C LEU A 153 -4.05 -6.25 4.95
N ARG A 154 -4.37 -6.15 6.25
CA ARG A 154 -3.39 -6.26 7.35
C ARG A 154 -2.70 -7.63 7.33
N ILE A 155 -3.47 -8.71 7.31
CA ILE A 155 -2.97 -10.08 7.34
C ILE A 155 -2.08 -10.34 6.13
N ALA A 156 -2.53 -9.96 4.93
CA ALA A 156 -1.75 -10.15 3.71
C ALA A 156 -0.48 -9.30 3.68
N ALA A 157 -0.52 -8.06 4.16
CA ALA A 157 0.68 -7.26 4.32
C ALA A 157 1.64 -7.95 5.30
N CYS A 158 1.17 -8.40 6.46
CA CYS A 158 2.01 -9.12 7.42
C CYS A 158 2.64 -10.39 6.86
N ASP A 159 1.88 -11.21 6.13
CA ASP A 159 2.36 -12.41 5.44
C ASP A 159 3.46 -12.05 4.42
N THR A 160 3.19 -11.05 3.58
CA THR A 160 4.12 -10.57 2.53
C THR A 160 5.43 -10.01 3.10
N PHE A 161 5.41 -9.50 4.33
CA PHE A 161 6.61 -9.00 5.03
C PHE A 161 7.21 -9.99 6.03
N GLY A 162 6.70 -11.23 6.08
CA GLY A 162 7.18 -12.26 7.00
C GLY A 162 6.97 -11.92 8.48
N LEU A 163 6.00 -11.06 8.79
CA LEU A 163 5.67 -10.64 10.14
C LEU A 163 4.75 -11.64 10.85
N LEU A 164 4.03 -12.46 10.08
CA LEU A 164 3.22 -13.57 10.56
C LEU A 164 3.70 -14.85 9.88
N ASP A 165 3.74 -15.95 10.62
CA ASP A 165 3.98 -17.26 10.04
C ASP A 165 2.71 -17.81 9.38
N PHE A 166 2.87 -18.79 8.49
CA PHE A 166 1.74 -19.39 7.75
C PHE A 166 0.64 -19.89 8.70
N LYS A 167 1.01 -20.50 9.82
CA LYS A 167 0.04 -20.98 10.82
C LYS A 167 -0.80 -19.84 11.37
N THR A 168 -0.18 -18.72 11.73
CA THR A 168 -0.88 -17.55 12.25
C THR A 168 -1.74 -16.91 11.18
N VAL A 169 -1.27 -16.81 9.93
CA VAL A 169 -2.08 -16.32 8.81
C VAL A 169 -3.37 -17.12 8.67
N ILE A 170 -3.29 -18.46 8.65
CA ILE A 170 -4.48 -19.32 8.53
C ILE A 170 -5.41 -19.19 9.74
N LEU A 171 -4.90 -18.95 10.94
CA LEU A 171 -5.73 -18.74 12.14
C LEU A 171 -6.42 -17.37 12.17
N GLN A 172 -5.95 -16.40 11.38
CA GLN A 172 -6.49 -15.03 11.33
C GLN A 172 -7.51 -14.84 10.19
N LEU A 173 -7.64 -15.81 9.26
CA LEU A 173 -8.60 -15.81 8.14
C LEU A 173 -9.95 -16.44 8.55
#